data_AF-A0A1E7Z107-F1
#
_entry.id   AF-A0A1E7Z107-F1
#
_cell.length_a   1.000
_cell.length_b   1.000
_cell.length_c   1.000
_cell.angle_alpha   90.00
_cell.angle_beta   90.00
_cell.angle_gamma   90.00
#
_symmetry.space_group_name_H-M   'P 1'
#
loop_
_entity.id
_entity.type
_entity.pdbx_description
1 polymer ?
#
loop_
_entity_poly.entity_id
_entity_poly.type
_entity_poly.pdbx_seq_one_letter_code
_entity_poly.pdbx_strand_id
1 'polypeptide(L)'
;MNKGKVVNITLGQDTACYWTGNLVLAEAVIQDETKLEEQVTAWATRQLDNDSHVFDPEFDFSSPRIVCATIEGKTVLEDLRLGPRYHDAGLCLSSVFLPHLDPALRLQCFVAAVEELGHDRDQALRTLAELFELARADLDQPKEATHG
;
A
#
# COMPACT_ATOMS: atom_id res chain seq x y z
N MET A 1 15.56 -34.17 9.16
CA MET A 1 14.40 -33.68 8.38
C MET A 1 13.82 -32.49 9.13
N ASN A 2 14.08 -31.26 8.69
CA ASN A 2 13.37 -30.11 9.24
C ASN A 2 11.93 -30.17 8.73
N LYS A 3 10.99 -30.55 9.60
CA LYS A 3 9.57 -30.44 9.30
C LYS A 3 9.24 -28.95 9.32
N GLY A 4 8.77 -28.41 8.21
CA GLY A 4 8.23 -27.05 8.20
C GLY A 4 6.97 -26.97 9.06
N LYS A 5 6.67 -25.79 9.60
CA LYS A 5 5.40 -25.51 10.27
C LYS A 5 4.47 -24.77 9.31
N VAL A 6 3.17 -24.97 9.53
CA VAL A 6 2.13 -24.27 8.79
C VAL A 6 1.89 -22.91 9.44
N VAL A 7 1.98 -21.85 8.63
CA VAL A 7 1.57 -20.49 8.94
C VAL A 7 0.25 -20.24 8.23
N ASN A 8 -0.82 -19.98 8.99
CA ASN A 8 -2.12 -19.61 8.45
C ASN A 8 -2.15 -18.09 8.30
N ILE A 9 -2.32 -17.58 7.09
CA ILE A 9 -2.22 -16.17 6.74
C ILE A 9 -3.60 -15.71 6.30
N THR A 10 -4.16 -14.75 7.04
CA THR A 10 -5.45 -14.15 6.76
C THR A 10 -5.27 -12.82 6.05
N LEU A 11 -5.81 -12.75 4.83
CA LEU A 11 -5.84 -11.57 3.98
C LEU A 11 -7.16 -10.84 4.15
N GLY A 12 -7.09 -9.52 4.07
CA GLY A 12 -8.21 -8.64 4.36
C GLY A 12 -8.00 -7.21 3.90
N GLN A 13 -8.94 -6.37 4.30
CA GLN A 13 -8.85 -4.91 4.23
C GLN A 13 -9.21 -4.37 5.60
N ASP A 14 -8.47 -3.38 6.09
CA ASP A 14 -8.64 -2.80 7.43
C ASP A 14 -8.68 -3.88 8.54
N THR A 15 -9.86 -4.13 9.13
CA THR A 15 -10.07 -5.19 10.13
C THR A 15 -10.93 -6.35 9.61
N ALA A 16 -11.39 -6.28 8.36
CA ALA A 16 -12.20 -7.31 7.74
C ALA A 16 -11.34 -8.45 7.21
N CYS A 17 -11.65 -9.68 7.61
CA CYS A 17 -11.00 -10.89 7.13
C CYS A 17 -11.78 -11.46 5.95
N TYR A 18 -11.17 -11.57 4.78
CA TYR A 18 -11.85 -12.07 3.58
C TYR A 18 -11.39 -13.48 3.19
N TRP A 19 -10.12 -13.82 3.44
CA TRP A 19 -9.59 -15.11 3.03
C TRP A 19 -8.44 -15.56 3.93
N THR A 20 -8.33 -16.86 4.19
CA THR A 20 -7.20 -17.44 4.90
C THR A 20 -6.59 -18.55 4.06
N GLY A 21 -5.26 -18.52 3.93
CA GLY A 21 -4.51 -19.60 3.28
C GLY A 21 -3.29 -20.02 4.09
N ASN A 22 -2.60 -21.05 3.60
CA ASN A 22 -1.58 -21.75 4.36
C ASN A 22 -0.23 -21.71 3.64
N LEU A 23 0.81 -21.32 4.37
CA LEU A 23 2.19 -21.32 3.92
C LEU A 23 3.03 -22.23 4.83
N VAL A 24 3.79 -23.16 4.24
CA VAL A 24 4.70 -24.03 5.01
C VAL A 24 6.09 -23.42 5.03
N LEU A 25 6.59 -23.07 6.22
CA LEU A 25 7.91 -22.47 6.41
C LEU A 25 8.82 -23.34 7.26
N ALA A 26 10.13 -23.27 7.00
CA ALA A 26 11.12 -23.93 7.84
C ALA A 26 11.22 -23.25 9.22
N GLU A 27 11.52 -24.03 10.26
CA GLU A 27 11.66 -23.52 11.63
C GLU A 27 12.65 -22.34 11.73
N ALA A 28 13.75 -22.39 10.98
CA ALA A 28 14.76 -21.33 10.96
C ALA A 28 14.24 -19.99 10.41
N VAL A 29 13.20 -20.02 9.57
CA VAL A 29 12.52 -18.81 9.08
C VAL A 29 11.58 -18.28 10.16
N ILE A 30 10.86 -19.16 10.85
CA ILE A 30 9.89 -18.80 11.90
C ILE A 30 10.57 -18.15 13.11
N GLN A 31 11.81 -18.54 13.41
CA GLN A 31 12.60 -17.99 14.50
C GLN A 31 13.26 -16.64 14.17
N ASP A 32 13.14 -16.17 12.92
CA ASP A 32 13.72 -14.92 12.42
C ASP A 32 12.57 -14.03 11.93
N GLU A 33 12.21 -13.03 12.74
CA GLU A 33 11.05 -12.16 12.50
C GLU A 33 11.13 -11.46 11.14
N THR A 34 12.31 -10.94 10.76
CA THR A 34 12.51 -10.29 9.46
C THR A 34 12.29 -11.27 8.31
N LYS A 35 12.86 -12.48 8.37
CA LYS A 35 12.65 -13.47 7.31
C LYS A 35 11.22 -14.00 7.26
N LEU A 36 10.56 -14.11 8.41
CA LEU A 36 9.16 -14.51 8.49
C LEU A 36 8.29 -13.47 7.78
N GLU A 37 8.44 -12.19 8.12
CA GLU A 37 7.72 -11.09 7.49
C GLU A 37 7.95 -11.04 5.98
N GLU A 38 9.20 -11.12 5.53
CA GLU A 38 9.56 -11.14 4.11
C GLU A 38 8.85 -12.27 3.35
N GLN A 39 8.90 -13.51 3.86
CA GLN A 39 8.32 -14.65 3.16
C GLN A 39 6.80 -14.69 3.21
N VAL A 40 6.21 -14.29 4.34
CA VAL A 40 4.76 -14.19 4.50
C VAL A 40 4.20 -13.10 3.56
N THR A 41 4.85 -11.93 3.53
CA THR A 41 4.48 -10.82 2.63
C THR A 41 4.61 -11.24 1.17
N ALA A 42 5.75 -11.79 0.76
CA ALA A 42 5.97 -12.23 -0.63
C ALA A 42 5.02 -13.35 -1.06
N TRP A 43 4.59 -14.22 -0.14
CA TRP A 43 3.56 -15.21 -0.44
C TRP A 43 2.18 -14.55 -0.58
N ALA A 44 1.82 -13.65 0.33
CA ALA A 44 0.53 -12.95 0.33
C ALA A 44 0.33 -12.09 -0.92
N THR A 45 1.35 -11.31 -1.33
CA THR A 45 1.32 -10.53 -2.58
C THR A 45 1.05 -11.42 -3.78
N ARG A 46 1.68 -12.59 -3.87
CA ARG A 46 1.44 -13.56 -4.96
C ARG A 46 0.02 -14.12 -4.97
N GLN A 47 -0.67 -14.19 -3.83
CA GLN A 47 -2.08 -14.63 -3.79
C GLN A 47 -3.01 -13.53 -4.32
N LEU A 48 -2.68 -12.26 -4.11
CA LEU A 48 -3.42 -11.12 -4.65
C LEU A 48 -3.25 -11.00 -6.18
N ASP A 49 -2.03 -11.21 -6.68
CA ASP A 49 -1.70 -11.07 -8.10
C ASP A 49 -2.18 -12.27 -8.96
N ASN A 50 -2.62 -13.35 -8.32
CA ASN A 50 -2.99 -14.56 -9.03
C ASN A 50 -4.48 -14.51 -9.41
N ASP A 51 -4.74 -14.20 -10.69
CA ASP A 51 -6.06 -14.13 -11.36
C ASP A 51 -6.97 -15.37 -11.16
N SER A 52 -6.47 -16.45 -10.58
CA SER A 52 -7.23 -17.66 -10.27
C SER A 52 -7.86 -17.69 -8.87
N HIS A 53 -7.63 -16.69 -8.02
CA HIS A 53 -8.23 -16.66 -6.68
C HIS A 53 -9.69 -16.23 -6.70
N VAL A 54 -10.47 -16.94 -5.87
CA VAL A 54 -11.89 -16.79 -5.57
C VAL A 54 -12.13 -15.54 -4.71
N PHE A 55 -11.55 -14.40 -5.09
CA PHE A 55 -12.03 -13.13 -4.58
C PHE A 55 -13.19 -12.76 -5.49
N ASP A 56 -14.41 -12.89 -4.96
CA ASP A 56 -15.58 -12.36 -5.67
C ASP A 56 -15.30 -10.90 -6.09
N PRO A 57 -15.79 -10.45 -7.25
CA PRO A 57 -15.50 -9.12 -7.78
C PRO A 57 -15.95 -7.95 -6.88
N GLU A 58 -16.67 -8.22 -5.78
CA GLU A 58 -16.98 -7.25 -4.73
C GLU A 58 -15.81 -6.97 -3.77
N PHE A 59 -14.78 -7.82 -3.75
CA PHE A 59 -13.56 -7.64 -2.99
C PHE A 59 -12.51 -6.87 -3.81
N ASP A 60 -12.83 -5.62 -4.17
CA ASP A 60 -11.84 -4.66 -4.66
C ASP A 60 -10.95 -4.25 -3.47
N PHE A 61 -9.83 -4.94 -3.30
CA PHE A 61 -8.87 -4.61 -2.25
C PHE A 61 -8.16 -3.30 -2.59
N SER A 62 -8.80 -2.17 -2.31
CA SER A 62 -8.19 -0.85 -2.47
C SER A 62 -7.00 -0.63 -1.52
N SER A 63 -6.86 -1.48 -0.49
CA SER A 63 -5.79 -1.49 0.50
C SER A 63 -5.64 -2.89 1.12
N PRO A 64 -5.08 -3.87 0.38
CA PRO A 64 -4.95 -5.22 0.89
C PRO A 64 -3.95 -5.27 2.03
N ARG A 65 -4.18 -6.20 2.95
CA ARG A 65 -3.27 -6.44 4.07
C ARG A 65 -3.33 -7.87 4.58
N ILE A 66 -2.28 -8.27 5.28
CA ILE A 66 -2.31 -9.41 6.19
C ILE A 66 -2.93 -8.91 7.48
N VAL A 67 -4.16 -9.36 7.76
CA VAL A 67 -4.83 -9.05 9.03
C VAL A 67 -4.09 -9.75 10.16
N CYS A 68 -3.81 -11.04 9.98
CA CYS A 68 -2.98 -11.81 10.90
C CYS A 68 -2.32 -13.01 10.22
N ALA A 69 -1.16 -13.40 10.73
CA ALA A 69 -0.52 -14.67 10.46
C ALA A 69 -0.43 -15.46 11.77
N THR A 70 -0.85 -16.73 11.76
CA THR A 70 -0.91 -17.57 12.97
C THR A 70 -0.20 -18.90 12.79
N ILE A 71 0.49 -19.34 13.85
CA ILE A 71 1.15 -20.65 13.95
C ILE A 71 0.59 -21.34 15.18
N GLU A 72 0.01 -22.53 15.00
CA GLU A 72 -0.58 -23.31 16.10
C GLU A 72 -1.59 -22.49 16.94
N GLY A 73 -2.33 -21.59 16.29
CA GLY A 73 -3.33 -20.72 16.92
C GLY A 73 -2.78 -19.46 17.60
N LYS A 74 -1.47 -19.19 17.53
CA LYS A 74 -0.86 -17.96 18.05
C LYS A 74 -0.53 -16.99 16.93
N THR A 75 -0.92 -15.73 17.08
CA THR A 75 -0.53 -14.63 16.18
C THR A 75 0.98 -14.42 16.25
N VAL A 76 1.63 -14.43 15.09
CA VAL A 76 3.08 -14.18 14.95
C VAL A 76 3.39 -12.93 14.14
N LEU A 77 2.48 -12.52 13.26
CA LEU A 77 2.50 -11.24 12.56
C LEU A 77 1.07 -10.73 12.48
N GLU A 78 0.90 -9.42 12.50
CA GLU A 78 -0.41 -8.77 12.37
C GLU A 78 -0.27 -7.45 11.64
N ASP A 79 -1.37 -7.02 11.02
CA ASP A 79 -1.52 -5.65 10.51
C ASP A 79 -0.55 -5.25 9.38
N LEU A 80 0.04 -6.22 8.65
CA LEU A 80 1.04 -5.94 7.62
C LEU A 80 0.40 -5.50 6.30
N ARG A 81 0.86 -4.37 5.77
CA ARG A 81 0.34 -3.78 4.51
C ARG A 81 0.80 -4.60 3.31
N LEU A 82 -0.08 -4.81 2.34
CA LEU A 82 0.25 -5.44 1.07
C LEU A 82 0.06 -4.42 -0.06
N GLY A 83 1.12 -3.67 -0.34
CA GLY A 83 1.15 -2.72 -1.45
C GLY A 83 0.55 -1.34 -1.14
N PRO A 84 0.29 -0.54 -2.19
CA PRO A 84 -0.21 0.83 -2.09
C PRO A 84 -1.57 0.96 -1.40
N ARG A 85 -1.76 2.05 -0.64
CA ARG A 85 -3.05 2.45 -0.05
C ARG A 85 -3.67 3.59 -0.85
N TYR A 86 -4.25 3.26 -2.00
CA TYR A 86 -4.80 4.26 -2.92
C TYR A 86 -5.87 5.16 -2.29
N HIS A 87 -6.71 4.59 -1.41
CA HIS A 87 -7.74 5.34 -0.70
C HIS A 87 -7.12 6.41 0.21
N ASP A 88 -6.17 6.03 1.06
CA ASP A 88 -5.49 6.95 1.98
C ASP A 88 -4.63 7.97 1.24
N ALA A 89 -3.94 7.53 0.18
CA ALA A 89 -3.23 8.42 -0.73
C ALA A 89 -4.17 9.49 -1.31
N GLY A 90 -5.39 9.09 -1.71
CA GLY A 90 -6.43 10.00 -2.18
C GLY A 90 -6.87 11.01 -1.12
N LEU A 91 -7.07 10.58 0.13
CA LEU A 91 -7.43 11.47 1.24
C LEU A 91 -6.32 12.48 1.55
N CYS A 92 -5.07 12.03 1.60
CA CYS A 92 -3.89 12.88 1.79
C CYS A 92 -3.77 13.90 0.65
N LEU A 93 -3.88 13.45 -0.61
CA LEU A 93 -3.79 14.34 -1.77
C LEU A 93 -4.92 15.37 -1.79
N SER A 94 -6.13 14.98 -1.43
CA SER A 94 -7.29 15.89 -1.32
C SER A 94 -7.01 17.04 -0.33
N SER A 95 -6.29 16.75 0.74
CA SER A 95 -5.96 17.72 1.79
C SER A 95 -4.97 18.79 1.32
N VAL A 96 -4.17 18.52 0.27
CA VAL A 96 -3.25 19.49 -0.35
C VAL A 96 -4.00 20.72 -0.87
N PHE A 97 -5.25 20.56 -1.30
CA PHE A 97 -6.05 21.62 -1.90
C PHE A 97 -6.82 22.47 -0.88
N LEU A 98 -6.72 22.18 0.41
CA LEU A 98 -7.45 22.93 1.44
C LEU A 98 -6.86 24.34 1.62
N PRO A 99 -7.60 25.41 1.29
CA PRO A 99 -7.06 26.77 1.18
C PRO A 99 -6.67 27.39 2.54
N HIS A 100 -7.11 26.79 3.64
CA HIS A 100 -6.84 27.25 5.01
C HIS A 100 -5.70 26.48 5.69
N LEU A 101 -5.21 25.39 5.09
CA LEU A 101 -4.10 24.61 5.65
C LEU A 101 -2.78 25.35 5.43
N ASP A 102 -1.86 25.30 6.38
CA ASP A 102 -0.52 25.88 6.22
C ASP A 102 0.21 25.25 5.01
N PRO A 103 0.95 26.02 4.18
CA PRO A 103 1.64 25.48 3.02
C PRO A 103 2.62 24.33 3.33
N ALA A 104 3.30 24.36 4.48
CA ALA A 104 4.19 23.27 4.87
C ALA A 104 3.41 21.99 5.20
N LEU A 105 2.22 22.12 5.80
CA LEU A 105 1.31 21.00 6.04
C LEU A 105 0.73 20.44 4.74
N ARG A 106 0.39 21.30 3.76
CA ARG A 106 -0.02 20.83 2.42
C ARG A 106 1.09 20.03 1.73
N LEU A 107 2.33 20.49 1.82
CA LEU A 107 3.47 19.75 1.30
C LEU A 107 3.63 18.39 1.99
N GLN A 108 3.45 18.34 3.31
CA GLN A 108 3.46 17.06 4.05
C GLN A 108 2.33 16.13 3.60
N CYS A 109 1.13 16.64 3.36
CA CYS A 109 0.02 15.85 2.82
C CYS A 109 0.34 15.27 1.43
N PHE A 110 0.99 16.05 0.56
CA PHE A 110 1.43 15.55 -0.75
C PHE A 110 2.46 14.43 -0.60
N VAL A 111 3.48 14.63 0.24
CA VAL A 111 4.51 13.61 0.47
C VAL A 111 3.89 12.34 1.06
N ALA A 112 3.01 12.47 2.05
CA ALA A 112 2.32 11.32 2.64
C ALA A 112 1.48 10.56 1.60
N ALA A 113 0.80 11.27 0.69
CA ALA A 113 0.06 10.63 -0.39
C ALA A 113 0.95 9.77 -1.29
N VAL A 114 2.15 10.26 -1.61
CA VAL A 114 3.12 9.55 -2.44
C VAL A 114 3.76 8.38 -1.67
N GLU A 115 4.02 8.55 -0.37
CA GLU A 115 4.50 7.47 0.52
C GLU A 115 3.49 6.32 0.64
N GLU A 116 2.19 6.62 0.74
CA GLU A 116 1.14 5.60 0.73
C GLU A 116 1.05 4.84 -0.61
N LEU A 117 1.66 5.36 -1.68
CA LEU A 117 1.82 4.67 -2.97
C LEU A 117 3.12 3.86 -3.07
N GLY A 118 3.93 3.82 -2.01
CA GLY A 118 5.19 3.05 -1.96
C GLY A 118 6.42 3.78 -2.48
N HIS A 119 6.34 5.10 -2.63
CA HIS A 119 7.46 5.94 -3.04
C HIS A 119 8.13 6.60 -1.85
N ASP A 120 9.43 6.89 -1.95
CA ASP A 120 10.12 7.63 -0.91
C ASP A 120 9.89 9.14 -1.01
N ARG A 121 10.25 9.86 0.07
CA ARG A 121 10.14 11.32 0.16
C ARG A 121 10.91 12.04 -0.95
N ASP A 122 12.08 11.55 -1.33
CA ASP A 122 12.92 12.20 -2.34
C ASP A 122 12.28 12.10 -3.72
N GLN A 123 11.69 10.94 -4.04
CA GLN A 123 10.86 10.74 -5.23
C GLN A 123 9.67 11.71 -5.23
N ALA A 124 8.94 11.81 -4.11
CA ALA A 124 7.81 12.73 -3.98
C ALA A 124 8.20 14.18 -4.28
N LEU A 125 9.27 14.68 -3.67
CA LEU A 125 9.72 16.06 -3.86
C LEU A 125 10.19 16.35 -5.28
N ARG A 126 10.87 15.39 -5.93
CA ARG A 126 11.28 15.51 -7.34
C ARG A 126 10.06 15.58 -8.26
N THR A 127 9.10 14.67 -8.09
CA THR A 127 7.86 14.68 -8.86
C THR A 127 7.10 15.98 -8.69
N LEU A 128 7.01 16.51 -7.45
CA LEU A 128 6.34 17.79 -7.21
C LEU A 128 7.03 18.96 -7.94
N ALA A 129 8.36 18.99 -7.94
CA ALA A 129 9.12 20.01 -8.66
C ALA A 129 8.92 19.93 -10.18
N GLU A 130 8.93 18.71 -10.75
CA GLU A 130 8.65 18.48 -12.17
C GLU A 130 7.24 18.94 -12.55
N LEU A 131 6.23 18.57 -11.74
CA LEU A 131 4.85 19.00 -11.94
C LEU A 131 4.68 20.52 -11.81
N PHE A 132 5.41 21.15 -10.89
CA PHE A 132 5.41 22.61 -10.75
C PHE A 132 5.94 23.31 -12.00
N GLU A 133 7.06 22.83 -12.57
CA GLU A 133 7.60 23.39 -13.81
C GLU A 133 6.65 23.20 -14.99
N LEU A 134 6.02 22.03 -15.09
CA LEU A 134 4.98 21.77 -16.10
C LEU A 134 3.77 22.70 -15.93
N ALA A 135 3.27 22.85 -14.70
CA ALA A 135 2.12 23.72 -14.42
C ALA A 135 2.45 25.20 -14.67
N ARG A 136 3.67 25.64 -14.34
CA ARG A 136 4.15 27.00 -14.63
C ARG A 136 4.18 27.26 -16.13
N ALA A 137 4.73 26.31 -16.90
CA ALA A 137 4.74 26.40 -18.36
C ALA A 137 3.32 26.47 -18.95
N ASP A 138 2.35 25.74 -18.39
CA ASP A 138 0.95 25.77 -18.82
C ASP A 138 0.26 27.11 -18.48
N LEU A 139 0.55 27.69 -17.31
CA LEU A 139 0.03 29.00 -16.92
C LEU A 139 0.58 30.14 -17.79
N ASP A 140 1.81 30.02 -18.26
CA ASP A 140 2.47 31.01 -19.11
C ASP A 140 2.06 30.89 -20.59
N GLN A 141 1.37 29.82 -20.99
CA GLN A 141 0.81 29.72 -22.34
C GLN A 141 -0.30 30.76 -22.53
N PRO A 142 -0.26 31.55 -23.63
CA PRO A 142 -1.37 32.41 -23.97
C PRO A 142 -2.60 31.53 -24.17
N LYS A 143 -3.60 31.65 -23.29
CA LYS A 143 -4.90 31.03 -23.51
C LYS A 143 -5.41 31.55 -24.85
N GLU A 144 -5.43 30.71 -25.88
CA GLU A 144 -6.09 31.06 -27.13
C GLU A 144 -7.50 31.50 -26.75
N ALA A 145 -7.82 32.76 -27.09
CA ALA A 145 -9.16 33.27 -26.95
C ALA A 145 -10.05 32.41 -27.84
N THR A 146 -10.66 31.38 -27.25
CA THR A 146 -11.76 30.66 -27.85
C THR A 146 -12.96 31.62 -27.82
N HIS A 147 -12.94 32.54 -28.78
CA HIS A 147 -14.08 33.32 -29.22
C HIS A 147 -14.62 32.68 -30.48
N GLY A 148 -15.84 32.15 -30.37
CA GLY A 148 -16.62 31.54 -31.42
C GLY A 148 -17.79 30.78 -30.82
#